data_AF-A0A7S0EXB8-F1
#
_entry.id   AF-A0A7S0EXB8-F1
#
_cell.length_a   1.000
_cell.length_b   1.000
_cell.length_c   1.000
_cell.angle_alpha   90.00
_cell.angle_beta   90.00
_cell.angle_gamma   90.00
#
_symmetry.space_group_name_H-M   'P 1'
#
loop_
_entity.id
_entity.type
_entity.pdbx_description
1 polymer ?
#
loop_
_entity_poly.entity_id
_entity_poly.type
_entity_poly.pdbx_seq_one_letter_code
_entity_poly.pdbx_strand_id
1 'polypeptide(L)'
;EFRRWAPQLNCVTYCGSKEARQLCRDLEFHFDQDIDNLGAKNGTAPLKPHVIISSYEIVLADQLVLRKVGWEALIIDEGHRLKCKTSKLFEALQTLRTS
;
A
#
# COMPACT_ATOMS: atom_id res chain seq x y z
N GLU A 1 -8.32 0.32 14.55
CA GLU A 1 -8.55 1.75 14.89
C GLU A 1 -9.09 2.57 13.73
N PHE A 2 -8.57 2.43 12.50
CA PHE A 2 -9.10 3.11 11.31
C PHE A 2 -10.60 2.95 11.08
N ARG A 3 -11.16 1.74 11.25
CA ARG A 3 -12.62 1.53 11.12
C ARG A 3 -13.46 2.31 12.15
N ARG A 4 -12.87 2.70 13.28
CA ARG A 4 -13.56 3.46 14.33
C ARG A 4 -13.47 4.96 14.10
N TRP A 5 -12.33 5.44 13.62
CA TRP A 5 -12.04 6.87 13.51
C TRP A 5 -12.18 7.44 12.09
N ALA A 6 -12.09 6.60 11.06
CA ALA A 6 -12.23 6.97 9.66
C ALA A 6 -12.89 5.82 8.86
N PRO A 7 -14.16 5.50 9.14
CA PRO A 7 -14.87 4.38 8.48
C PRO A 7 -15.01 4.53 6.97
N GLN A 8 -14.92 5.76 6.45
CA GLN A 8 -14.95 6.07 5.03
C GLN A 8 -13.65 5.75 4.28
N LEU A 9 -12.53 5.55 5.01
CA LEU A 9 -11.25 5.22 4.39
C LEU A 9 -11.16 3.70 4.17
N ASN A 10 -11.03 3.31 2.90
CA ASN A 10 -10.60 1.95 2.56
C ASN A 10 -9.16 1.72 3.04
N CYS A 11 -9.01 0.97 4.13
CA CYS A 11 -7.73 0.62 4.74
C CYS A 11 -7.46 -0.87 4.52
N VAL A 12 -6.40 -1.17 3.77
CA VAL A 12 -6.00 -2.54 3.43
C VAL A 12 -4.77 -2.92 4.24
N THR A 13 -4.84 -4.08 4.90
CA THR A 13 -3.67 -4.65 5.59
C THR A 13 -2.94 -5.54 4.61
N TYR A 14 -1.76 -5.08 4.17
CA TYR A 14 -0.91 -5.77 3.22
C TYR A 14 0.12 -6.62 3.96
N CYS A 15 -0.28 -7.82 4.35
CA CYS A 15 0.55 -8.75 5.08
C CYS A 15 0.33 -10.22 4.65
N GLY A 16 1.11 -11.15 5.20
CA GLY A 16 0.94 -12.59 4.97
C GLY A 16 1.85 -13.17 3.89
N SER A 17 1.50 -14.36 3.38
CA SER A 17 2.31 -15.09 2.39
C SER A 17 2.36 -14.39 1.04
N LYS A 18 3.27 -14.81 0.15
CA LYS A 18 3.39 -14.24 -1.20
C LYS A 18 2.08 -14.37 -1.98
N GLU A 19 1.38 -15.48 -1.80
CA GLU A 19 0.10 -15.81 -2.43
C GLU A 19 -1.01 -14.90 -1.90
N ALA A 20 -1.08 -14.70 -0.58
CA ALA A 20 -2.04 -13.78 0.04
C ALA A 20 -1.85 -12.35 -0.46
N ARG A 21 -0.59 -11.91 -0.58
CA ARG A 21 -0.26 -10.58 -1.12
C ARG A 21 -0.56 -10.46 -2.61
N GLN A 22 -0.36 -11.51 -3.40
CA GLN A 22 -0.75 -11.53 -4.80
C GLN A 22 -2.27 -11.35 -4.94
N LEU A 23 -3.04 -12.14 -4.19
CA LEU A 23 -4.51 -12.00 -4.17
C LEU A 23 -4.95 -10.60 -3.75
N CYS A 24 -4.31 -10.03 -2.73
CA CYS A 24 -4.58 -8.66 -2.30
C CYS A 24 -4.34 -7.64 -3.43
N ARG A 25 -3.27 -7.80 -4.21
CA ARG A 25 -2.99 -6.90 -5.34
C ARG A 25 -4.02 -7.04 -6.44
N ASP A 26 -4.39 -8.28 -6.77
CA ASP A 26 -5.34 -8.58 -7.84
C ASP A 26 -6.74 -8.04 -7.52
N LEU A 27 -7.11 -8.02 -6.23
CA LEU A 27 -8.41 -7.54 -5.77
C LEU A 27 -8.45 -6.03 -5.47
N GLU A 28 -7.41 -5.49 -4.83
CA GLU A 28 -7.42 -4.13 -4.27
C GLU A 28 -6.57 -3.13 -5.07
N PHE A 29 -5.51 -3.59 -5.75
CA PHE A 29 -4.52 -2.69 -6.34
C PHE A 29 -4.72 -2.56 -7.85
N HIS A 30 -5.75 -1.84 -8.27
CA HIS A 30 -6.02 -1.57 -9.68
C HIS A 30 -5.17 -0.37 -10.13
N PHE A 31 -3.94 -0.66 -10.56
CA PHE A 31 -2.93 0.36 -10.87
C PHE A 31 -3.09 1.04 -12.23
N ASP A 32 -3.83 0.45 -13.16
CA ASP A 32 -3.76 0.80 -14.58
C ASP A 32 -5.08 0.64 -15.33
N GLN A 33 -6.18 0.44 -14.60
CA GLN A 33 -7.49 0.39 -15.22
C GLN A 33 -8.13 1.76 -15.04
N ASP A 34 -8.34 2.45 -16.16
CA ASP A 34 -9.28 3.56 -16.27
C ASP A 34 -10.53 3.19 -15.48
N ILE A 35 -10.68 3.80 -14.30
CA ILE A 35 -11.86 3.62 -13.45
C ILE A 35 -13.13 4.01 -14.24
N ASP A 36 -12.95 4.85 -15.27
CA ASP A 36 -13.98 5.27 -16.21
C ASP A 36 -14.38 4.18 -17.24
N ASN A 37 -13.50 3.22 -17.57
CA ASN A 37 -13.77 2.20 -18.60
C ASN A 37 -14.16 0.82 -18.04
N LEU A 38 -13.96 0.54 -16.75
CA LEU A 38 -14.70 -0.54 -16.08
C LEU A 38 -16.09 -0.04 -15.77
N GLY A 39 -16.91 0.01 -16.82
CA GLY A 39 -18.34 0.15 -16.68
C GLY A 39 -18.79 -0.74 -15.53
N ALA A 40 -19.38 -0.10 -14.52
CA ALA A 40 -19.85 -0.70 -13.28
C ALA A 40 -20.94 -1.74 -13.59
N LYS A 41 -20.55 -2.87 -14.18
CA LYS A 41 -21.36 -4.05 -14.34
C LYS A 41 -21.39 -4.71 -12.96
N ASN A 42 -22.32 -4.22 -12.13
CA ASN A 42 -22.64 -4.68 -10.77
C ASN A 42 -22.10 -3.82 -9.60
N GLY A 43 -21.87 -2.51 -9.79
CA GLY A 43 -21.81 -1.55 -8.67
C GLY A 43 -20.60 -1.63 -7.72
N THR A 44 -19.65 -2.53 -7.95
CA THR A 44 -18.38 -2.59 -7.20
C THR A 44 -17.26 -2.13 -8.11
N ALA A 45 -17.06 -0.81 -8.21
CA ALA A 45 -15.84 -0.27 -8.79
C ALA A 45 -14.64 -0.80 -7.98
N PRO A 46 -13.57 -1.25 -8.63
CA PRO A 46 -12.39 -1.71 -7.91
C PRO A 46 -11.77 -0.56 -7.12
N LEU A 47 -11.79 -0.68 -5.80
CA LEU A 47 -11.37 0.38 -4.89
C LEU A 47 -9.85 0.38 -4.76
N LYS A 48 -9.21 1.46 -5.21
CA LYS A 48 -7.84 1.77 -4.80
C LYS A 48 -7.83 1.98 -3.28
N PRO A 49 -6.94 1.32 -2.51
CA PRO A 49 -6.86 1.55 -1.07
C PRO A 49 -6.40 2.98 -0.79
N HIS A 50 -7.06 3.62 0.19
CA HIS A 50 -6.65 4.94 0.68
C HIS A 50 -5.47 4.80 1.65
N VAL A 51 -5.42 3.71 2.41
CA VAL A 51 -4.38 3.42 3.38
C VAL A 51 -3.92 1.98 3.22
N ILE A 52 -2.61 1.78 3.16
CA ILE A 52 -1.99 0.46 3.16
C ILE A 52 -1.17 0.32 4.44
N ILE A 53 -1.46 -0.70 5.23
CA ILE A 53 -0.70 -1.05 6.44
C ILE A 53 0.15 -2.28 6.13
N SER A 54 1.46 -2.18 6.27
CA SER A 54 2.40 -3.27 5.97
C SER A 54 3.51 -3.30 7.02
N SER A 55 4.17 -4.46 7.18
CA SER A 55 5.40 -4.57 7.97
C SER A 55 6.62 -4.16 7.13
N TYR A 56 7.74 -3.88 7.82
CA TYR A 56 9.01 -3.51 7.19
C TYR A 56 9.55 -4.57 6.24
N GLU A 57 9.48 -5.84 6.64
CA GLU A 57 9.98 -6.97 5.87
C GLU A 57 9.23 -7.10 4.53
N ILE A 58 7.93 -6.82 4.55
CA ILE A 58 7.07 -6.90 3.37
C ILE A 58 7.31 -5.72 2.43
N VAL A 59 7.51 -4.51 2.99
CA VAL A 59 7.87 -3.34 2.18
C VAL A 59 9.18 -3.57 1.43
N LEU A 60 10.16 -4.19 2.09
CA LEU A 60 11.43 -4.57 1.48
C LEU A 60 11.26 -5.66 0.41
N ALA A 61 10.46 -6.69 0.69
CA ALA A 61 10.25 -7.81 -0.23
C ALA A 61 9.49 -7.38 -1.50
N ASP A 62 8.52 -6.48 -1.38
CA ASP A 62 7.60 -6.11 -2.45
C ASP A 62 7.80 -4.64 -2.90
N GLN A 63 8.99 -4.07 -2.68
CA GLN A 63 9.33 -2.66 -2.99
C GLN A 63 8.99 -2.26 -4.43
N LEU A 64 9.27 -3.12 -5.41
CA LEU A 64 9.00 -2.84 -6.83
C LEU A 64 7.51 -2.69 -7.14
N VAL A 65 6.65 -3.36 -6.37
CA VAL A 65 5.21 -3.25 -6.54
C VAL A 65 4.71 -2.01 -5.82
N LEU A 66 5.12 -1.80 -4.57
CA LEU A 66 4.69 -0.65 -3.78
C LEU A 66 5.16 0.67 -4.41
N ARG A 67 6.28 0.69 -5.13
CA ARG A 67 6.75 1.87 -5.87
C ARG A 67 5.79 2.32 -6.99
N LYS A 68 4.92 1.45 -7.48
CA LYS A 68 3.90 1.79 -8.49
C LYS A 68 2.72 2.56 -7.89
N VAL A 69 2.55 2.52 -6.57
CA VAL A 69 1.57 3.34 -5.87
C VAL A 69 2.09 4.79 -5.84
N GLY A 70 1.27 5.75 -6.25
CA GLY A 70 1.55 7.17 -6.02
C GLY A 70 1.28 7.52 -4.56
N TRP A 71 2.33 7.51 -3.73
CA TRP A 71 2.21 7.78 -2.30
C TRP A 71 2.20 9.29 -2.05
N GLU A 72 1.22 9.77 -1.29
CA GLU A 72 1.20 11.18 -0.84
C GLU A 72 1.86 11.32 0.54
N ALA A 73 1.81 10.27 1.35
CA ALA A 73 2.38 10.25 2.69
C ALA A 73 2.88 8.86 3.05
N LEU A 74 3.98 8.81 3.80
CA LEU A 74 4.53 7.61 4.41
C LEU A 74 4.58 7.80 5.92
N ILE A 75 3.86 6.95 6.66
CA ILE A 75 3.85 6.97 8.13
C ILE A 75 4.63 5.75 8.60
N ILE A 76 5.60 5.98 9.48
CA ILE A 76 6.47 4.93 10.01
C ILE A 76 6.24 4.84 11.51
N ASP A 77 5.67 3.72 11.96
CA ASP A 77 5.48 3.45 13.38
C ASP A 77 6.82 3.06 14.03
N GLU A 78 7.08 3.57 15.22
CA GLU A 78 8.37 3.44 15.91
C GLU A 78 9.57 3.98 15.12
N GLY A 79 9.42 5.15 14.50
CA GLY A 79 10.45 5.82 13.70
C GLY A 79 11.79 6.07 14.43
N HIS A 80 11.84 5.91 15.76
CA HIS A 80 13.10 5.88 16.50
C HIS A 80 14.04 4.73 16.05
N ARG A 81 13.48 3.65 15.46
CA ARG A 81 14.21 2.53 14.84
C ARG A 81 14.94 2.94 13.56
N LEU A 82 14.59 4.08 12.95
CA LEU A 82 15.25 4.63 11.75
C LEU A 82 16.59 5.31 12.05
N LYS A 83 17.05 5.34 13.31
CA LYS A 83 18.36 5.96 13.67
C LYS A 83 19.55 5.30 12.97
N CYS A 84 19.42 4.06 12.47
CA CYS A 84 20.36 3.47 11.52
C CYS A 84 20.05 3.94 10.09
N LYS A 85 20.52 5.15 9.76
CA LYS A 85 20.42 5.83 8.45
C LYS A 85 21.03 5.07 7.25
N THR A 86 21.53 3.86 7.47
CA THR A 86 22.23 3.01 6.48
C THR A 86 21.52 1.68 6.21
N SER A 87 20.33 1.44 6.77
CA SER A 87 19.61 0.21 6.49
C SER A 87 18.93 0.27 5.12
N LYS A 88 18.95 -0.84 4.38
CA LYS A 88 18.23 -1.02 3.10
C LYS A 88 16.78 -0.54 3.12
N LEU A 89 16.17 -0.52 4.32
CA LEU A 89 14.84 0.02 4.55
C LEU A 89 14.76 1.53 4.25
N PHE A 90 15.73 2.34 4.69
CA PHE A 90 15.69 3.77 4.44
C PHE A 90 15.80 4.09 2.95
N GLU A 91 16.69 3.40 2.23
CA GLU A 91 16.82 3.52 0.77
C GLU A 91 15.52 3.07 0.07
N ALA A 92 14.95 1.94 0.47
CA ALA A 92 13.70 1.44 -0.09
C ALA A 92 12.54 2.43 0.10
N LEU A 93 12.42 3.01 1.31
CA LEU A 93 11.40 4.01 1.63
C LEU A 93 11.60 5.31 0.85
N GLN A 94 12.84 5.77 0.64
CA GLN A 94 13.13 6.93 -0.22
C GLN A 94 12.75 6.70 -1.69
N THR A 95 12.73 5.44 -2.16
CA THR A 95 12.28 5.14 -3.53
C THR A 95 10.77 5.15 -3.71
N LEU A 96 10.01 5.09 -2.60
CA LEU A 96 8.56 5.30 -2.63
C LEU A 96 8.34 6.79 -2.89
N ARG A 97 7.92 7.12 -4.10
CA ARG A 97 7.77 8.49 -4.56
C ARG A 97 6.68 9.20 -3.76
N THR A 98 7.09 10.09 -2.86
CA THR A 98 6.25 11.15 -2.28
C THR A 98 6.52 12.42 -3.08
N SER A 99 5.50 13.04 -3.66
CA SER A 99 5.64 14.34 -4.36
C SER A 99 6.05 15.47 -3.43
#